data_AF-A0A517MPD7-F1
#
_entry.id   AF-A0A517MPD7-F1
#
_cell.length_a   1.000
_cell.length_b   1.000
_cell.length_c   1.000
_cell.angle_alpha   90.00
_cell.angle_beta   90.00
_cell.angle_gamma   90.00
#
_symmetry.space_group_name_H-M   'P 1'
#
loop_
_entity.id
_entity.type
_entity.pdbx_description
1 polymer ?
#
loop_
_entity_poly.entity_id
_entity_poly.type
_entity_poly.pdbx_seq_one_letter_code
_entity_poly.pdbx_strand_id
1 'polypeptide(L)'
;MYALPCTCGQILSVSPGQAGDQTTCPNCQTIVKIPQLRELRLLPKTDSTTTTPPVAEHAFPLRMLFAVMGFIALVFGAFGTFALVSALMIPIEYDTDKFVEYNEAVMLSTSTEDLVTRWEQLVRRPLGDRQPFPYQVQANTKASWNWWMTFGYSIAGVALLIAIGIAILERRRTPPSVAA
;
A
#
# COMPACT_ATOMS: atom_id res chain seq x y z
N MET A 1 41.98 -3.20 -6.56
CA MET A 1 42.58 -2.18 -7.46
C MET A 1 44.01 -2.62 -7.77
N TYR A 2 44.70 -1.98 -8.73
CA TYR A 2 46.09 -2.31 -9.07
C TYR A 2 47.00 -1.11 -8.77
N ALA A 3 48.22 -1.40 -8.32
CA ALA A 3 49.24 -0.38 -8.06
C ALA A 3 50.07 -0.10 -9.32
N LEU A 4 49.88 1.06 -9.94
CA LEU A 4 50.69 1.53 -11.07
C LEU A 4 51.79 2.48 -10.56
N PRO A 5 53.08 2.12 -10.69
CA PRO A 5 54.17 3.02 -10.30
C PRO A 5 54.28 4.19 -11.30
N CYS A 6 54.31 5.41 -10.79
CA CYS A 6 54.59 6.62 -11.58
C CYS A 6 56.11 6.88 -11.64
N THR A 7 56.57 7.63 -12.64
CA THR A 7 57.97 8.04 -12.80
C THR A 7 58.49 8.89 -11.63
N CYS A 8 57.59 9.51 -10.87
CA CYS A 8 57.93 10.24 -9.64
C CYS A 8 58.06 9.34 -8.40
N GLY A 9 57.97 8.00 -8.56
CA GLY A 9 58.06 7.02 -7.48
C GLY A 9 56.76 6.81 -6.68
N GLN A 10 55.69 7.56 -6.97
CA GLN A 10 54.40 7.37 -6.30
C GLN A 10 53.61 6.22 -6.91
N ILE A 11 52.92 5.47 -6.06
CA ILE A 11 52.02 4.39 -6.47
C ILE A 11 50.61 4.95 -6.68
N LEU A 12 50.06 4.77 -7.89
CA LEU A 12 48.70 5.15 -8.26
C LEU A 12 47.79 3.92 -8.16
N SER A 13 46.65 4.04 -7.48
CA SER A 13 45.63 3.00 -7.48
C SER A 13 44.73 3.14 -8.70
N VAL A 14 44.79 2.19 -9.63
CA VAL A 14 43.95 2.18 -10.84
C VAL A 14 42.94 1.03 -10.80
N SER A 15 41.74 1.27 -11.32
CA SER A 15 40.71 0.24 -11.42
C SER A 15 40.86 -0.56 -12.73
N PRO A 16 40.40 -1.82 -12.79
CA PRO A 16 40.42 -2.59 -14.04
C PRO A 16 39.60 -1.93 -15.17
N GLY A 17 38.59 -1.12 -14.83
CA GLY A 17 37.75 -0.41 -15.80
C GLY A 17 38.43 0.77 -16.48
N GLN A 18 39.59 1.22 -15.99
CA GLN A 18 40.39 2.31 -16.55
C GLN A 18 41.56 1.79 -17.41
N ALA A 19 41.53 0.50 -17.77
CA ALA A 19 42.60 -0.11 -18.56
C ALA A 19 42.65 0.48 -19.97
N GLY A 20 43.81 0.98 -20.40
CA GLY A 20 44.00 1.62 -21.70
C GLY A 20 43.72 3.13 -21.72
N ASP A 21 43.26 3.71 -20.60
CA ASP A 21 43.06 5.17 -20.46
C ASP A 21 44.35 5.90 -20.02
N GLN A 22 44.24 7.22 -19.89
CA GLN A 22 45.29 8.09 -19.36
C GLN A 22 44.82 8.70 -18.05
N THR A 23 45.67 8.68 -17.03
CA THR A 23 45.40 9.32 -15.74
C THR A 23 46.50 10.32 -15.40
N THR A 24 46.17 11.39 -14.71
CA THR A 24 47.15 12.40 -14.30
C THR A 24 47.63 12.08 -12.89
N CYS A 25 48.94 12.00 -12.69
CA CYS A 25 49.49 11.78 -11.36
C CYS A 25 49.25 13.04 -10.48
N PRO A 26 48.68 12.92 -9.27
CA PRO A 26 48.36 14.08 -8.44
C PRO A 26 49.60 14.80 -7.89
N ASN A 27 50.77 14.16 -7.89
CA ASN A 27 52.00 14.73 -7.31
C ASN A 27 52.90 15.37 -8.37
N CYS A 28 53.18 14.69 -9.48
CA CYS A 28 53.99 15.26 -10.55
C CYS A 28 53.18 15.92 -11.68
N GLN A 29 51.85 15.80 -11.65
CA GLN A 29 50.92 16.30 -12.67
C GLN A 29 51.19 15.76 -14.09
N THR A 30 52.05 14.75 -14.22
CA THR A 30 52.35 14.12 -15.50
C THR A 30 51.23 13.15 -15.88
N ILE A 31 50.93 13.12 -17.18
CA ILE A 31 49.97 12.17 -17.75
C ILE A 31 50.64 10.79 -17.84
N VAL A 32 50.07 9.82 -17.13
CA VAL A 32 50.51 8.42 -17.10
C VAL A 32 49.52 7.57 -17.89
N LYS A 33 50.03 6.84 -18.88
CA LYS A 33 49.22 5.88 -19.63
C LYS A 33 48.99 4.63 -18.78
N ILE A 34 47.72 4.25 -18.61
CA ILE A 34 47.36 3.03 -17.91
C ILE A 34 47.56 1.85 -18.88
N PRO A 35 48.37 0.85 -18.53
CA PRO A 35 48.61 -0.31 -19.39
C PRO A 35 47.31 -1.02 -19.75
N GLN A 36 47.33 -1.78 -20.85
CA GLN A 36 46.17 -2.58 -21.24
C GLN A 36 45.85 -3.65 -20.18
N LEU A 37 44.60 -4.11 -20.19
CA LEU A 37 44.06 -5.01 -19.16
C LEU A 37 44.87 -6.31 -18.97
N ARG A 38 45.58 -6.74 -20.01
CA ARG A 38 46.50 -7.91 -19.98
C ARG A 38 47.75 -7.66 -19.15
N GLU A 39 48.31 -6.46 -19.21
CA GLU A 39 49.53 -6.06 -18.49
C GLU A 39 49.21 -5.60 -17.06
N LEU A 40 48.02 -5.02 -16.85
CA LEU A 40 47.49 -4.67 -15.53
C LEU A 40 47.43 -5.86 -14.56
N ARG A 41 47.15 -7.07 -15.07
CA ARG A 41 47.10 -8.30 -14.25
C ARG A 41 48.46 -8.72 -13.68
N LEU A 42 49.57 -8.19 -14.22
CA LEU A 42 50.92 -8.49 -13.78
C LEU A 42 51.38 -7.56 -12.64
N LEU A 43 50.66 -6.48 -12.37
CA LEU A 43 51.01 -5.54 -11.29
C LEU A 43 50.55 -6.07 -9.92
N PRO A 44 51.28 -5.70 -8.83
CA PRO A 44 50.89 -6.05 -7.46
C PRO A 44 49.48 -5.53 -7.18
N LYS A 45 48.60 -6.44 -6.73
CA LYS A 45 47.28 -6.05 -6.24
C LYS A 45 47.49 -5.30 -4.94
N THR A 46 47.01 -4.07 -4.87
CA THR A 46 46.88 -3.40 -3.58
C THR A 46 45.68 -4.00 -2.89
N ASP A 47 45.89 -4.55 -1.69
CA ASP A 47 44.83 -4.88 -0.75
C ASP A 47 44.20 -3.57 -0.28
N SER A 48 43.43 -2.96 -1.17
CA SER A 48 42.49 -1.91 -0.81
C SER A 48 41.49 -2.62 0.08
N THR A 49 41.63 -2.47 1.39
CA THR A 49 40.62 -2.80 2.38
C THR A 49 39.31 -2.25 1.81
N THR A 50 38.44 -3.14 1.36
CA THR A 50 37.10 -2.79 0.89
C THR A 50 36.41 -2.19 2.10
N THR A 51 36.47 -0.86 2.23
CA THR A 51 35.54 -0.12 3.06
C THR A 51 34.20 -0.29 2.37
N THR A 52 33.53 -1.40 2.67
CA THR A 52 32.12 -1.59 2.42
C THR A 52 31.45 -0.32 2.90
N PRO A 53 30.73 0.44 2.05
CA PRO A 53 30.01 1.61 2.52
C PRO A 53 29.14 1.15 3.70
N PRO A 54 29.13 1.86 4.83
CA PRO A 54 28.34 1.44 5.98
C PRO A 54 26.91 1.27 5.49
N VAL A 55 26.43 0.02 5.48
CA VAL A 55 25.03 -0.28 5.19
C VAL A 55 24.26 0.56 6.20
N ALA A 56 23.50 1.54 5.72
CA ALA A 56 22.73 2.43 6.57
C ALA A 56 21.71 1.59 7.36
N GLU A 57 22.12 1.10 8.53
CA GLU A 57 21.38 0.21 9.43
C GLU A 57 19.99 0.77 9.77
N HIS A 58 19.82 2.09 9.65
CA HIS A 58 18.62 2.81 10.01
C HIS A 58 17.55 2.87 8.90
N ALA A 59 17.84 2.38 7.68
CA ALA A 59 16.85 2.37 6.57
C ALA A 59 15.90 1.16 6.61
N PHE A 60 16.31 0.07 7.26
CA PHE A 60 15.51 -1.16 7.33
C PHE A 60 14.14 -1.01 8.02
N PRO A 61 14.02 -0.41 9.23
CA PRO A 61 12.72 -0.32 9.91
C PRO A 61 11.73 0.56 9.16
N LEU A 62 12.20 1.61 8.48
CA LEU A 62 11.35 2.52 7.72
C LEU A 62 10.76 1.84 6.47
N ARG A 63 11.57 1.04 5.77
CA ARG A 63 11.11 0.24 4.62
C ARG A 63 10.13 -0.86 5.03
N MET A 64 10.37 -1.51 6.17
CA MET A 64 9.45 -2.48 6.72
C MET A 64 8.10 -1.82 7.09
N LEU A 65 8.14 -0.66 7.73
CA LEU A 65 6.92 0.10 8.06
C LEU A 65 6.16 0.52 6.80
N PHE A 66 6.86 1.00 5.76
CA PHE A 66 6.25 1.30 4.46
C PHE A 66 5.55 0.08 3.86
N ALA A 67 6.21 -1.08 3.84
CA ALA A 67 5.63 -2.31 3.32
C ALA A 67 4.40 -2.77 4.12
N VAL A 68 4.46 -2.71 5.45
CA VAL A 68 3.32 -3.05 6.32
C VAL A 68 2.16 -2.10 6.11
N MET A 69 2.40 -0.79 6.06
CA MET A 69 1.34 0.20 5.82
C MET A 69 0.73 0.06 4.42
N GLY A 70 1.55 -0.20 3.39
CA GLY A 70 1.06 -0.50 2.06
C GLY A 70 0.19 -1.77 2.02
N PHE A 71 0.59 -2.81 2.74
CA PHE A 71 -0.20 -4.05 2.86
C PHE A 71 -1.54 -3.81 3.57
N ILE A 72 -1.53 -3.08 4.69
CA ILE A 72 -2.75 -2.69 5.40
C ILE A 72 -3.68 -1.90 4.48
N ALA A 73 -3.15 -0.93 3.74
CA ALA A 73 -3.93 -0.13 2.79
C ALA A 73 -4.60 -1.00 1.73
N LEU A 74 -3.89 -1.99 1.18
CA LEU A 74 -4.44 -2.93 0.21
C LEU A 74 -5.53 -3.83 0.79
N VAL A 75 -5.30 -4.44 1.96
CA VAL A 75 -6.27 -5.35 2.59
C VAL A 75 -7.56 -4.62 2.95
N PHE A 76 -7.46 -3.46 3.62
CA PHE A 76 -8.63 -2.69 4.01
C PHE A 76 -9.31 -2.01 2.82
N GLY A 77 -8.56 -1.64 1.77
CA GLY A 77 -9.13 -1.14 0.52
C GLY A 77 -9.93 -2.21 -0.22
N ALA A 78 -9.41 -3.44 -0.28
CA ALA A 78 -10.12 -4.59 -0.84
C ALA A 78 -11.38 -4.92 -0.03
N PHE A 79 -11.28 -4.95 1.31
CA PHE A 79 -12.43 -5.16 2.18
C PHE A 79 -13.50 -4.06 2.03
N GLY A 80 -13.10 -2.78 1.97
CA GLY A 80 -14.02 -1.67 1.72
C GLY A 80 -14.72 -1.78 0.37
N THR A 81 -14.01 -2.22 -0.66
CA THR A 81 -14.56 -2.47 -1.99
C THR A 81 -15.56 -3.62 -1.99
N PHE A 82 -15.25 -4.72 -1.30
CA PHE A 82 -16.18 -5.82 -1.11
C PHE A 82 -17.46 -5.40 -0.37
N ALA A 83 -17.33 -4.59 0.68
CA ALA A 83 -18.47 -4.06 1.42
C ALA A 83 -19.34 -3.13 0.55
N LEU A 84 -18.71 -2.28 -0.28
CA LEU A 84 -19.42 -1.44 -1.26
C LEU A 84 -20.22 -2.28 -2.26
N VAL A 85 -19.59 -3.28 -2.88
CA VAL A 85 -20.27 -4.18 -3.82
C VAL A 85 -21.43 -4.90 -3.14
N SER A 86 -21.22 -5.38 -1.91
CA SER A 86 -22.27 -6.03 -1.12
C SER A 86 -23.44 -5.09 -0.81
N ALA A 87 -23.18 -3.82 -0.49
CA ALA A 87 -24.23 -2.81 -0.31
C ALA A 87 -25.00 -2.52 -1.60
N LEU A 88 -24.31 -2.47 -2.75
CA LEU A 88 -24.92 -2.24 -4.06
C LEU A 88 -25.79 -3.42 -4.53
N MET A 89 -25.45 -4.64 -4.13
CA MET A 89 -26.24 -5.85 -4.44
C MET A 89 -27.53 -5.98 -3.62
N ILE A 90 -27.78 -5.13 -2.62
CA ILE A 90 -29.04 -5.10 -1.86
C ILE A 90 -29.97 -4.07 -2.51
N PRO A 91 -30.93 -4.51 -3.36
CA PRO A 91 -31.96 -3.63 -3.86
C PRO A 91 -32.88 -3.25 -2.70
N ILE A 92 -33.13 -1.95 -2.55
CA ILE A 92 -34.20 -1.47 -1.67
C ILE A 92 -35.39 -1.20 -2.59
N GLU A 93 -36.22 -2.22 -2.80
CA GLU A 93 -37.41 -2.11 -3.65
C GLU A 93 -38.56 -1.35 -2.99
N TYR A 94 -38.60 -1.36 -1.65
CA TYR A 94 -39.70 -0.84 -0.86
C TYR A 94 -39.22 0.25 0.09
N ASP A 95 -39.77 1.45 -0.08
CA ASP A 95 -39.76 2.48 0.95
C ASP A 95 -41.00 2.31 1.85
N THR A 96 -41.09 3.15 2.90
CA THR A 96 -42.22 3.11 3.83
C THR A 96 -43.55 3.37 3.12
N ASP A 97 -43.57 4.27 2.13
CA ASP A 97 -44.79 4.67 1.44
C ASP A 97 -45.33 3.54 0.56
N LYS A 98 -44.47 2.89 -0.23
CA LYS A 98 -44.82 1.69 -0.99
C LYS A 98 -45.23 0.53 -0.11
N PHE A 99 -44.61 0.39 1.08
CA PHE A 99 -45.02 -0.62 2.03
C PHE A 99 -46.44 -0.34 2.55
N VAL A 100 -46.76 0.91 2.89
CA VAL A 100 -48.11 1.31 3.31
C VAL A 100 -49.10 1.09 2.18
N GLU A 101 -48.81 1.56 0.97
CA GLU A 101 -49.65 1.39 -0.23
C GLU A 101 -49.91 -0.10 -0.53
N TYR A 102 -48.87 -0.93 -0.50
CA TYR A 102 -49.00 -2.38 -0.67
C TYR A 102 -49.88 -3.02 0.39
N ASN A 103 -49.69 -2.66 1.68
CA ASN A 103 -50.51 -3.23 2.76
C ASN A 103 -51.95 -2.72 2.71
N GLU A 104 -52.17 -1.47 2.32
CA GLU A 104 -53.51 -0.91 2.13
C GLU A 104 -54.25 -1.66 1.02
N ALA A 105 -53.61 -1.86 -0.14
CA ALA A 105 -54.18 -2.64 -1.23
C ALA A 105 -54.51 -4.08 -0.80
N VAL A 106 -53.61 -4.73 -0.07
CA VAL A 106 -53.84 -6.07 0.48
C VAL A 106 -55.03 -6.07 1.45
N MET A 107 -55.12 -5.10 2.37
CA MET A 107 -56.22 -5.00 3.32
C MET A 107 -57.57 -4.79 2.64
N LEU A 108 -57.62 -3.94 1.61
CA LEU A 108 -58.84 -3.66 0.84
C LEU A 108 -59.31 -4.87 0.02
N SER A 109 -58.38 -5.72 -0.42
CA SER A 109 -58.70 -6.96 -1.17
C SER A 109 -59.00 -8.18 -0.28
N THR A 110 -58.67 -8.12 1.01
CA THR A 110 -58.79 -9.26 1.94
C THR A 110 -60.20 -9.32 2.52
N SER A 111 -60.74 -10.54 2.69
CA SER A 111 -62.06 -10.72 3.29
C SER A 111 -62.11 -10.24 4.75
N THR A 112 -63.28 -9.83 5.23
CA THR A 112 -63.43 -9.38 6.63
C THR A 112 -63.09 -10.47 7.64
N GLU A 113 -63.40 -11.74 7.33
CA GLU A 113 -63.09 -12.90 8.19
C GLU A 113 -61.57 -13.11 8.33
N ASP A 114 -60.84 -13.01 7.22
CA ASP A 114 -59.37 -13.14 7.22
C ASP A 114 -58.71 -11.98 7.98
N LEU A 115 -59.25 -10.75 7.87
CA LEU A 115 -58.76 -9.60 8.63
C LEU A 115 -58.95 -9.79 10.14
N VAL A 116 -60.11 -10.30 10.58
CA VAL A 116 -60.36 -10.61 11.99
C VAL A 116 -59.39 -11.69 12.48
N THR A 117 -59.22 -12.76 11.71
CA THR A 117 -58.28 -13.85 12.04
C THR A 117 -56.85 -13.34 12.16
N ARG A 118 -56.41 -12.47 11.23
CA ARG A 118 -55.07 -11.88 11.25
C ARG A 118 -54.89 -10.93 12.43
N TRP A 119 -55.92 -10.15 12.79
CA TRP A 119 -55.90 -9.32 13.98
C TRP A 119 -55.82 -10.13 15.27
N GLU A 120 -56.59 -11.22 15.40
CA GLU A 120 -56.52 -12.11 16.56
C GLU A 120 -55.12 -12.72 16.72
N GLN A 121 -54.50 -13.13 15.62
CA GLN A 121 -53.12 -13.62 15.62
C GLN A 121 -52.12 -12.55 16.09
N LEU A 122 -52.32 -11.29 15.70
CA LEU A 122 -51.49 -10.16 16.11
C LEU A 122 -51.65 -9.85 17.60
N VAL A 123 -52.87 -9.83 18.12
CA VAL A 123 -53.17 -9.53 19.54
C VAL A 123 -52.66 -10.64 20.47
N ARG A 124 -52.71 -11.90 20.03
CA ARG A 124 -52.20 -13.04 20.81
C ARG A 124 -50.68 -13.08 20.90
N ARG A 125 -49.95 -12.39 20.01
CA ARG A 125 -48.48 -12.29 20.11
C ARG A 125 -48.09 -11.21 21.13
N PRO A 126 -47.15 -11.51 22.06
CA PRO A 126 -46.68 -10.51 23.01
C PRO A 126 -46.04 -9.32 22.28
N LEU A 127 -46.36 -8.10 22.74
CA LEU A 127 -45.88 -6.84 22.16
C LEU A 127 -44.35 -6.69 22.14
N GLY A 128 -43.63 -7.50 22.93
CA GLY A 128 -42.17 -7.49 22.99
C GLY A 128 -41.47 -8.12 21.77
N ASP A 129 -42.14 -9.02 21.03
CA ASP A 129 -41.54 -9.76 19.92
C ASP A 129 -41.87 -9.12 18.56
N ARG A 130 -41.83 -7.79 18.49
CA ARG A 130 -41.97 -7.10 17.20
C ARG A 130 -40.70 -7.29 16.39
N GLN A 131 -40.72 -8.28 15.50
CA GLN A 131 -39.66 -8.41 14.51
C GLN A 131 -39.71 -7.22 13.54
N PRO A 132 -38.55 -6.68 13.14
CA PRO A 132 -38.49 -5.62 12.14
C PRO A 132 -39.13 -6.09 10.84
N PHE A 133 -39.78 -5.17 10.13
CA PHE A 133 -40.34 -5.50 8.82
C PHE A 133 -39.21 -5.91 7.84
N PRO A 134 -39.48 -6.77 6.85
CA PRO A 134 -38.44 -7.23 5.92
C PRO A 134 -37.67 -6.08 5.24
N TYR A 135 -38.35 -5.00 4.87
CA TYR A 135 -37.69 -3.81 4.28
C TYR A 135 -36.74 -3.12 5.26
N GLN A 136 -37.08 -3.10 6.57
CA GLN A 136 -36.21 -2.55 7.60
C GLN A 136 -34.97 -3.41 7.82
N VAL A 137 -35.12 -4.74 7.76
CA VAL A 137 -33.98 -5.66 7.81
C VAL A 137 -33.04 -5.37 6.65
N GLN A 138 -33.56 -5.28 5.42
CA GLN A 138 -32.75 -4.98 4.23
C GLN A 138 -32.07 -3.61 4.33
N ALA A 139 -32.80 -2.57 4.77
CA ALA A 139 -32.26 -1.24 4.98
C ALA A 139 -31.14 -1.23 6.03
N ASN A 140 -31.34 -1.90 7.17
CA ASN A 140 -30.34 -2.02 8.23
C ASN A 140 -29.11 -2.81 7.77
N THR A 141 -29.31 -3.90 7.01
CA THR A 141 -28.21 -4.68 6.44
C THR A 141 -27.40 -3.82 5.47
N LYS A 142 -28.05 -3.06 4.60
CA LYS A 142 -27.37 -2.13 3.68
C LYS A 142 -26.62 -1.02 4.43
N ALA A 143 -27.24 -0.46 5.47
CA ALA A 143 -26.61 0.55 6.32
C ALA A 143 -25.35 -0.01 7.02
N SER A 144 -25.41 -1.24 7.51
CA SER A 144 -24.25 -1.95 8.08
C SER A 144 -23.13 -2.10 7.05
N TRP A 145 -23.43 -2.55 5.82
CA TRP A 145 -22.43 -2.63 4.76
C TRP A 145 -21.83 -1.27 4.39
N ASN A 146 -22.64 -0.21 4.33
CA ASN A 146 -22.14 1.15 4.11
C ASN A 146 -21.19 1.58 5.24
N TRP A 147 -21.54 1.27 6.49
CA TRP A 147 -20.66 1.56 7.63
C TRP A 147 -19.33 0.80 7.51
N TRP A 148 -19.34 -0.50 7.20
CA TRP A 148 -18.13 -1.29 6.96
C TRP A 148 -17.30 -0.80 5.79
N MET A 149 -17.94 -0.34 4.71
CA MET A 149 -17.29 0.31 3.57
C MET A 149 -16.54 1.57 4.04
N THR A 150 -17.22 2.48 4.74
CA THR A 150 -16.60 3.72 5.23
C THR A 150 -15.44 3.44 6.19
N PHE A 151 -15.59 2.44 7.06
CA PHE A 151 -14.55 1.99 7.97
C PHE A 151 -13.31 1.47 7.22
N GLY A 152 -13.52 0.56 6.25
CA GLY A 152 -12.45 -0.02 5.44
C GLY A 152 -11.67 1.04 4.66
N TYR A 153 -12.36 1.94 3.96
CA TYR A 153 -11.70 3.01 3.21
C TYR A 153 -11.01 4.04 4.10
N SER A 154 -11.53 4.30 5.31
CA SER A 154 -10.88 5.21 6.26
C SER A 154 -9.53 4.66 6.70
N ILE A 155 -9.46 3.39 7.10
CA ILE A 155 -8.21 2.73 7.48
C ILE A 155 -7.24 2.69 6.31
N ALA A 156 -7.72 2.31 5.12
CA ALA A 156 -6.90 2.26 3.93
C ALA A 156 -6.31 3.63 3.57
N GLY A 157 -7.13 4.69 3.64
CA GLY A 157 -6.70 6.07 3.39
C GLY A 157 -5.61 6.54 4.37
N VAL A 158 -5.80 6.29 5.66
CA VAL A 158 -4.79 6.65 6.69
C VAL A 158 -3.48 5.89 6.46
N ALA A 159 -3.54 4.58 6.24
CA ALA A 159 -2.35 3.77 5.99
C ALA A 159 -1.60 4.22 4.71
N LEU A 160 -2.34 4.56 3.65
CA LEU A 160 -1.76 5.09 2.41
C LEU A 160 -1.08 6.45 2.64
N LEU A 161 -1.69 7.35 3.40
CA LEU A 161 -1.08 8.65 3.74
C LEU A 161 0.22 8.48 4.53
N ILE A 162 0.26 7.55 5.48
CA ILE A 162 1.49 7.22 6.23
C ILE A 162 2.56 6.67 5.29
N ALA A 163 2.21 5.72 4.42
CA ALA A 163 3.15 5.14 3.46
C ALA A 163 3.72 6.21 2.50
N ILE A 164 2.89 7.11 1.99
CA ILE A 164 3.31 8.24 1.15
C ILE A 164 4.24 9.18 1.93
N GLY A 165 3.89 9.51 3.18
CA GLY A 165 4.73 10.34 4.05
C GLY A 165 6.12 9.74 4.26
N ILE A 166 6.18 8.43 4.50
CA ILE A 166 7.44 7.68 4.62
C ILE A 166 8.24 7.74 3.32
N ALA A 167 7.60 7.51 2.17
CA ALA A 167 8.28 7.56 0.87
C ALA A 167 8.87 8.95 0.57
N ILE A 168 8.15 10.02 0.93
CA ILE A 168 8.63 11.41 0.81
C ILE A 168 9.83 11.65 1.74
N LEU A 169 9.75 11.17 2.99
CA LEU A 169 10.84 11.28 3.97
C LEU A 169 12.11 10.54 3.52
N GLU A 170 11.97 9.32 2.98
CA GLU A 170 13.10 8.54 2.47
C GLU A 170 13.75 9.25 1.27
N ARG A 171 12.95 9.74 0.32
CA ARG A 171 13.43 10.51 -0.84
C ARG A 171 14.19 11.79 -0.44
N ARG A 172 13.81 12.44 0.66
CA ARG A 172 14.54 13.61 1.18
C ARG A 172 15.88 13.24 1.83
N ARG A 173 16.01 12.03 2.38
CA ARG A 173 17.24 11.55 3.03
C ARG A 173 18.29 11.05 2.04
N THR A 174 17.88 10.51 0.89
CA THR A 174 18.78 10.08 -0.18
C THR A 174 18.78 11.12 -1.31
N PRO A 175 19.64 12.15 -1.26
CA PRO A 175 19.81 13.03 -2.41
C PRO A 175 20.25 12.19 -3.62
N PRO A 176 19.80 12.53 -4.84
CA PRO A 176 20.24 11.81 -6.03
C PRO A 176 21.76 11.89 -6.08
N SER A 177 22.42 10.73 -6.00
CA SER A 177 23.85 10.64 -6.26
C SER A 177 24.05 11.15 -7.68
N VAL A 178 24.70 12.31 -7.80
CA VAL A 178 25.10 12.86 -9.10
C VAL A 178 25.95 11.79 -9.76
N ALA A 179 25.40 11.15 -10.78
CA ALA A 179 26.14 10.23 -11.63
C ALA A 179 27.23 11.08 -12.31
N ALA A 180 28.48 10.88 -11.88
CA ALA A 180 29.68 11.44 -12.46
C ALA A 180 30.46 10.32 -13.14
#